data_AF-A0A946H162-F1
#
_entry.id   AF-A0A946H162-F1
#
_cell.length_a   1.000
_cell.length_b   1.000
_cell.length_c   1.000
_cell.angle_alpha   90.00
_cell.angle_beta   90.00
_cell.angle_gamma   90.00
#
_symmetry.space_group_name_H-M   'P 1'
#
loop_
_entity.id
_entity.type
_entity.pdbx_description
1 polymer ?
#
loop_
_entity_poly.entity_id
_entity_poly.type
_entity_poly.pdbx_seq_one_letter_code
_entity_poly.pdbx_strand_id
1 'polypeptide(L)'
;MTQLLAPAPAPVATPSDFTDVAEFPIQFDKESVAELSLCEIETMSRGDLVNAIRAVVVPFVEDDRLEFQERETLLRLLYLARQCCRNQGY
;
A
#
# COMPACT_ATOMS: atom_id res chain seq x y z
N MET A 1 46.39 -38.42 -30.95
CA MET A 1 45.44 -37.29 -31.03
C MET A 1 44.22 -37.66 -30.23
N THR A 2 44.15 -37.19 -28.99
CA THR A 2 43.15 -37.62 -27.98
C THR A 2 42.05 -36.55 -27.93
N GLN A 3 40.84 -36.85 -28.38
CA GLN A 3 39.69 -35.98 -28.16
C GLN A 3 39.04 -36.32 -26.81
N LEU A 4 39.11 -35.37 -25.88
CA LEU A 4 38.41 -35.38 -24.60
C LEU A 4 37.04 -34.73 -24.82
N LEU A 5 35.98 -35.53 -24.80
CA LEU A 5 34.60 -35.09 -24.92
C LEU A 5 34.13 -34.62 -23.52
N ALA A 6 33.93 -33.32 -23.34
CA ALA A 6 33.37 -32.76 -22.12
C ALA A 6 31.83 -32.90 -22.09
N PRO A 7 31.21 -33.21 -20.95
CA PRO A 7 29.75 -33.29 -20.84
C PRO A 7 29.11 -31.89 -20.80
N ALA A 8 27.97 -31.76 -21.50
CA ALA A 8 27.17 -30.53 -21.55
C ALA A 8 26.64 -30.14 -20.16
N PRO A 9 26.60 -28.83 -19.82
CA PRO A 9 25.97 -28.37 -18.58
C PRO A 9 24.45 -28.55 -18.65
N ALA A 10 23.89 -29.16 -17.61
CA ALA A 10 22.44 -29.31 -17.43
C ALA A 10 21.74 -27.93 -17.34
N PRO A 11 20.49 -27.80 -17.81
CA PRO A 11 19.73 -26.56 -17.67
C PRO A 11 19.47 -26.29 -16.17
N VAL A 12 20.02 -25.19 -15.67
CA VAL A 12 19.72 -24.65 -14.34
C VAL A 12 18.26 -24.21 -14.36
N ALA A 13 17.41 -24.94 -13.63
CA ALA A 13 16.06 -24.51 -13.33
C ALA A 13 16.14 -23.26 -12.43
N THR A 14 15.86 -22.10 -13.01
CA THR A 14 15.58 -20.87 -12.25
C THR A 14 14.21 -21.04 -11.58
N PRO A 15 14.09 -20.95 -10.24
CA PRO A 15 12.80 -20.78 -9.61
C PRO A 15 12.32 -19.34 -9.91
N SER A 16 11.58 -19.20 -11.01
CA SER A 16 10.75 -18.04 -11.28
C SER A 16 9.51 -18.12 -10.38
N ASP A 17 9.70 -17.82 -9.11
CA ASP A 17 8.59 -17.57 -8.17
C ASP A 17 8.69 -16.11 -7.72
N PHE A 18 8.55 -15.21 -8.69
CA PHE A 18 8.07 -13.88 -8.39
C PHE A 18 6.58 -14.06 -8.12
N THR A 19 6.24 -14.27 -6.84
CA THR A 19 4.91 -13.96 -6.34
C THR A 19 4.67 -12.49 -6.64
N ASP A 20 4.06 -12.25 -7.80
CA ASP A 20 3.23 -11.09 -8.09
C ASP A 20 2.08 -11.17 -7.08
N VAL A 21 2.37 -10.73 -5.86
CA VAL A 21 1.31 -10.41 -4.92
C VAL A 21 0.68 -9.18 -5.55
N ALA A 22 -0.33 -9.41 -6.39
CA ALA A 22 -1.24 -8.36 -6.77
C ALA A 22 -1.79 -7.81 -5.45
N GLU A 23 -1.14 -6.75 -4.95
CA GLU A 23 -1.66 -5.87 -3.93
C GLU A 23 -2.93 -5.30 -4.55
N PHE A 24 -4.03 -6.03 -4.40
CA PHE A 24 -5.35 -5.48 -4.65
C PHE A 24 -5.42 -4.25 -3.76
N PRO A 25 -5.57 -3.04 -4.34
CA PRO A 25 -5.60 -1.83 -3.54
C PRO A 25 -6.76 -2.00 -2.57
N ILE A 26 -6.46 -2.02 -1.27
CA ILE A 26 -7.47 -2.08 -0.22
C ILE A 26 -8.40 -0.90 -0.49
N GLN A 27 -9.61 -1.19 -0.95
CA GLN A 27 -10.62 -0.18 -1.18
C GLN A 27 -11.14 0.21 0.20
N PHE A 28 -10.80 1.43 0.60
CA PHE A 28 -11.36 2.03 1.79
C PHE A 28 -12.65 2.72 1.40
N ASP A 29 -13.70 2.48 2.16
CA ASP A 29 -14.92 3.28 2.12
C ASP A 29 -14.91 4.28 3.28
N LYS A 30 -15.78 5.28 3.19
CA LYS A 30 -16.06 6.24 4.27
C LYS A 30 -16.12 5.52 5.63
N GLU A 31 -17.07 4.59 5.76
CA GLU A 31 -17.37 3.88 7.00
C GLU A 31 -16.15 3.13 7.54
N SER A 32 -15.43 2.42 6.67
CA SER A 32 -14.20 1.70 7.05
C SER A 32 -13.18 2.65 7.66
N VAL A 33 -12.97 3.85 7.09
CA VAL A 33 -12.03 4.84 7.64
C VAL A 33 -12.50 5.42 8.98
N ALA A 34 -13.82 5.53 9.20
CA ALA A 34 -14.35 5.94 10.51
C ALA A 34 -14.06 4.91 11.61
N GLU A 35 -14.12 3.62 11.27
CA GLU A 35 -13.98 2.50 12.18
C GLU A 35 -12.53 2.14 12.51
N LEU A 36 -11.57 2.52 11.66
CA LEU A 36 -10.14 2.27 11.90
C LEU A 36 -9.71 2.68 13.31
N SER A 37 -9.03 1.78 14.00
CA SER A 37 -8.39 2.08 15.28
C SER A 37 -7.08 2.86 15.07
N LEU A 38 -6.62 3.56 16.10
CA LEU A 38 -5.33 4.26 16.05
C LEU A 38 -4.16 3.28 15.80
N CYS A 39 -4.24 2.08 16.38
CA CYS A 39 -3.22 1.04 16.21
C CYS A 39 -3.16 0.52 14.76
N GLU A 40 -4.31 0.37 14.11
CA GLU A 40 -4.37 0.00 12.69
C GLU A 40 -3.80 1.10 11.81
N ILE A 41 -4.13 2.37 12.08
CA ILE A 41 -3.59 3.52 11.35
C ILE A 41 -2.06 3.60 11.47
N GLU A 42 -1.51 3.36 12.65
CA GLU A 42 -0.05 3.42 12.87
C GLU A 42 0.71 2.29 12.18
N THR A 43 0.09 1.11 12.08
CA THR A 43 0.69 -0.08 11.46
C THR A 43 0.52 -0.14 9.93
N MET A 44 -0.38 0.67 9.36
CA MET A 44 -0.60 0.77 7.92
C MET A 44 0.67 1.09 7.13
N SER A 45 0.74 0.55 5.92
CA SER A 45 1.76 0.94 4.96
C SER A 45 1.49 2.35 4.44
N ARG A 46 2.50 2.97 3.84
CA ARG A 46 2.32 4.30 3.23
C ARG A 46 1.28 4.28 2.11
N GLY A 47 1.22 3.21 1.32
CA GLY A 47 0.24 3.05 0.26
C GLY A 47 -1.18 2.98 0.81
N ASP A 48 -1.37 2.23 1.90
CA ASP A 48 -2.67 2.13 2.57
C ASP A 48 -3.13 3.46 3.15
N LEU A 49 -2.21 4.22 3.77
CA LEU A 49 -2.51 5.55 4.28
C LEU A 49 -3.01 6.49 3.17
N VAL A 50 -2.32 6.50 2.02
CA VAL A 50 -2.73 7.32 0.86
C VAL A 50 -4.08 6.88 0.32
N ASN A 51 -4.31 5.58 0.16
CA ASN A 51 -5.58 5.04 -0.32
C ASN A 51 -6.74 5.36 0.63
N ALA A 52 -6.53 5.23 1.94
CA ALA A 52 -7.53 5.56 2.95
C ALA A 52 -7.88 7.05 2.99
N ILE A 53 -6.90 7.93 2.77
CA ILE A 53 -7.15 9.38 2.69
C ILE A 53 -7.93 9.72 1.41
N ARG A 54 -7.56 9.13 0.26
CA ARG A 54 -8.23 9.33 -1.03
C ARG A 54 -9.70 8.92 -0.98
N ALA A 55 -10.02 7.85 -0.25
CA ALA A 55 -11.38 7.35 -0.08
C ALA A 55 -12.36 8.35 0.59
N VAL A 56 -11.86 9.24 1.44
CA VAL A 56 -12.68 10.11 2.29
C VAL A 56 -12.91 11.50 1.67
N VAL A 57 -12.22 11.83 0.58
CA VAL A 57 -12.24 13.16 -0.06
C VAL A 57 -12.11 14.25 1.01
N VAL A 58 -10.94 14.28 1.67
CA VAL A 58 -10.66 15.27 2.70
C VAL A 58 -10.63 16.65 2.04
N PRO A 59 -11.46 17.62 2.48
CA PRO A 59 -11.43 18.95 1.89
C PRO A 59 -10.02 19.55 2.07
N PHE A 60 -9.56 20.28 1.04
CA PHE A 60 -8.24 20.95 0.97
C PHE A 60 -7.01 20.04 0.79
N VAL A 61 -7.20 18.73 0.60
CA VAL A 61 -6.11 17.81 0.27
C VAL A 61 -6.12 17.52 -1.22
N GLU A 62 -5.00 17.80 -1.91
CA GLU A 62 -4.80 17.45 -3.32
C GLU A 62 -4.26 16.02 -3.41
N ASP A 63 -5.00 15.14 -4.08
CA ASP A 63 -4.67 13.70 -4.19
C ASP A 63 -3.30 13.45 -4.84
N ASP A 64 -2.91 14.33 -5.77
CA ASP A 64 -1.62 14.28 -6.48
C ASP A 64 -0.43 14.54 -5.56
N ARG A 65 -0.65 15.18 -4.41
CA ARG A 65 0.41 15.58 -3.49
C ARG A 65 0.59 14.62 -2.33
N LEU A 66 -0.37 13.73 -2.08
CA LEU A 66 -0.33 12.74 -1.00
C LEU A 66 0.87 11.79 -1.13
N GLU A 67 1.20 11.40 -2.36
CA GLU A 67 2.32 10.50 -2.66
C GLU A 67 3.70 11.11 -2.41
N PHE A 68 3.78 12.41 -2.10
CA PHE A 68 5.02 13.11 -1.74
C PHE A 68 5.06 13.51 -0.26
N GLN A 69 3.98 13.28 0.49
CA GLN A 69 3.94 13.62 1.91
C GLN A 69 4.74 12.62 2.76
N GLU A 70 5.30 13.12 3.86
CA GLU A 70 5.92 12.28 4.86
C GLU A 70 4.88 11.39 5.56
N ARG A 71 5.33 10.23 6.06
CA ARG A 71 4.46 9.28 6.77
C ARG A 71 3.73 9.94 7.94
N GLU A 72 4.42 10.78 8.73
CA GLU A 72 3.77 11.48 9.85
C GLU A 72 2.64 12.40 9.38
N THR A 73 2.82 13.11 8.26
CA THR A 73 1.79 13.96 7.68
C THR A 73 0.61 13.12 7.20
N LEU A 74 0.86 11.98 6.54
CA LEU A 74 -0.18 11.05 6.12
C LEU A 74 -0.97 10.49 7.32
N LEU A 75 -0.30 10.14 8.42
CA LEU A 75 -0.97 9.71 9.65
C LEU A 75 -1.89 10.80 10.20
N ARG A 76 -1.39 12.05 10.29
CA ARG A 76 -2.20 13.19 10.75
C ARG A 76 -3.40 13.45 9.83
N LEU A 77 -3.19 13.37 8.51
CA LEU A 77 -4.27 13.51 7.53
C LEU A 77 -5.30 12.40 7.66
N LEU A 78 -4.89 11.15 7.90
CA LEU A 78 -5.82 10.04 8.10
C LEU A 78 -6.57 10.16 9.43
N TYR A 79 -5.93 10.65 10.49
CA TYR A 79 -6.62 10.97 11.75
C TYR A 79 -7.67 12.07 11.57
N LEU A 80 -7.34 13.12 10.82
CA LEU A 80 -8.29 14.18 10.46
C LEU A 80 -9.41 13.65 9.58
N ALA A 81 -9.08 12.85 8.56
CA ALA A 81 -10.04 12.18 7.69
C ALA A 81 -11.03 11.41 8.56
N ARG A 82 -10.55 10.48 9.37
CA ARG A 82 -11.35 9.70 10.33
C ARG A 82 -12.20 10.56 11.26
N GLN A 83 -11.70 11.70 11.73
CA GLN A 83 -12.48 12.57 12.59
C GLN A 83 -13.59 13.30 11.80
N CYS A 84 -13.29 13.78 10.60
CA CYS A 84 -14.28 14.29 9.66
C CYS A 84 -15.33 13.21 9.34
N CYS A 85 -14.90 11.95 9.21
CA CYS A 85 -15.75 10.81 8.99
C CYS A 85 -16.83 10.68 10.07
N ARG A 86 -16.37 10.57 11.32
CA ARG A 86 -17.26 10.43 12.48
C ARG A 86 -18.13 11.66 12.70
N ASN A 87 -17.63 12.86 12.40
CA ASN A 87 -18.38 14.11 12.56
C ASN A 87 -19.43 14.33 11.46
N GLN A 88 -19.19 13.85 10.24
CA GLN A 88 -20.16 13.89 9.15
C GLN A 88 -21.26 12.85 9.31
N GLY A 89 -21.23 12.05 10.38
CA GLY A 89 -22.18 10.98 10.62
C GLY A 89 -22.08 9.94 9.51
N TYR A 90 -20.84 9.53 9.19
CA TYR A 90 -20.68 8.23 8.54
C TYR A 90 -21.43 7.20 9.36
#